data_AF-A0A1D9H0M4-F1
#
_entry.id   AF-A0A1D9H0M4-F1
#
_cell.length_a   1.000
_cell.length_b   1.000
_cell.length_c   1.000
_cell.angle_alpha   90.00
_cell.angle_beta   90.00
_cell.angle_gamma   90.00
#
_symmetry.space_group_name_H-M   'P 1'
#
loop_
_entity.id
_entity.type
_entity.pdbx_description
1 polymer ?
#
loop_
_entity_poly.entity_id
_entity_poly.type
_entity_poly.pdbx_seq_one_letter_code
_entity_poly.pdbx_strand_id
1 'polypeptide(L)'
;MARTLTVVFGNGKEFAFTVGDAELAALSEEAGWRWFDREYAELDCQASSPVGKVLVIDKILSVAKFSGESRFTEDAAWAANYARHAARLLDRDKVRVDVSNAAISF
;
A
#
# COMPACT_ATOMS: atom_id res chain seq x y z
N MET A 1 2.01 0.64 20.42
CA MET A 1 3.02 0.12 19.49
C MET A 1 2.82 0.82 18.15
N ALA A 2 3.78 0.75 17.24
CA ALA A 2 3.70 1.45 15.96
C ALA A 2 4.22 0.52 14.87
N ARG A 3 3.51 0.48 13.75
CA ARG A 3 3.85 -0.37 12.62
C ARG A 3 4.65 0.45 11.62
N THR A 4 5.72 -0.14 11.09
CA THR A 4 6.60 0.52 10.13
C THR A 4 6.41 -0.12 8.76
N LEU A 5 6.04 0.69 7.77
CA LEU A 5 5.92 0.27 6.39
C LEU A 5 6.95 1.00 5.54
N THR A 6 7.79 0.25 4.84
CA THR A 6 8.84 0.79 3.96
C THR A 6 8.49 0.44 2.52
N VAL A 7 8.33 1.44 1.66
CA VAL A 7 8.11 1.27 0.22
C VAL A 7 9.42 1.54 -0.51
N VAL A 8 9.90 0.59 -1.30
CA VAL A 8 11.17 0.65 -2.01
C VAL A 8 10.90 0.73 -3.50
N PHE A 9 11.43 1.77 -4.14
CA PHE A 9 11.48 1.94 -5.57
C PHE A 9 12.92 1.72 -6.06
N GLY A 10 13.08 0.98 -7.15
CA GLY A 10 14.38 0.53 -7.66
C GLY A 10 15.33 1.62 -8.14
N ASN A 11 14.91 2.89 -8.12
CA ASN A 11 15.79 4.05 -8.27
C ASN A 11 16.58 4.38 -6.97
N GLY A 12 16.59 3.47 -5.99
CA GLY A 12 17.23 3.69 -4.68
C GLY A 12 16.44 4.61 -3.76
N LYS A 13 15.17 4.87 -4.09
CA LYS A 13 14.27 5.66 -3.24
C LYS A 13 13.47 4.76 -2.33
N GLU A 14 13.52 5.05 -1.04
CA GLU A 14 12.82 4.30 -0.01
C GLU A 14 11.99 5.28 0.82
N PHE A 15 10.70 4.96 0.99
CA PHE A 15 9.76 5.75 1.76
C PHE A 15 9.35 4.94 2.98
N ALA A 16 9.83 5.36 4.16
CA ALA A 16 9.47 4.74 5.43
C ALA A 16 8.35 5.52 6.11
N PHE A 17 7.26 4.83 6.43
CA PHE A 17 6.08 5.37 7.09
C PHE A 17 5.90 4.66 8.42
N THR A 18 5.72 5.44 9.48
CA THR A 18 5.40 4.92 10.81
C THR A 18 3.95 5.22 11.12
N VAL A 19 3.15 4.18 11.35
CA VAL A 19 1.72 4.29 11.64
C VAL A 19 1.47 3.84 13.07
N GLY A 20 0.86 4.70 13.89
CA GLY A 20 0.54 4.37 15.28
C GLY A 20 -0.62 3.38 15.37
N ASP A 21 -0.57 2.44 16.33
CA ASP A 21 -1.67 1.49 16.57
C ASP A 21 -3.01 2.18 16.85
N ALA A 22 -3.02 3.34 17.50
CA ALA A 22 -4.26 4.08 17.76
C ALA A 22 -4.96 4.53 16.46
N GLU A 23 -4.19 4.88 15.45
CA GLU A 23 -4.70 5.30 14.14
C GLU A 23 -5.21 4.09 13.35
N LEU A 24 -4.51 2.95 13.45
CA LEU A 24 -4.92 1.69 12.83
C LEU A 24 -6.13 1.06 13.51
N ALA A 25 -6.26 1.20 14.82
CA ALA A 25 -7.41 0.71 15.59
C ALA A 25 -8.70 1.48 15.21
N ALA A 26 -8.58 2.75 14.83
CA ALA A 26 -9.69 3.53 14.29
C ALA A 26 -10.03 3.16 12.84
N LEU A 27 -9.12 2.50 12.12
CA LEU A 27 -9.29 2.11 10.74
C LEU A 27 -9.83 0.68 10.65
N SER A 28 -10.95 0.48 9.96
CA SER A 28 -11.46 -0.87 9.69
C SER A 28 -10.72 -1.52 8.53
N GLU A 29 -10.60 -2.85 8.56
CA GLU A 29 -10.04 -3.64 7.44
C GLU A 29 -10.82 -3.36 6.13
N GLU A 30 -12.15 -3.28 6.22
CA GLU A 30 -13.03 -2.90 5.11
C GLU A 30 -12.72 -1.51 4.54
N ALA A 31 -12.35 -0.55 5.39
CA ALA A 31 -11.98 0.79 4.95
C ALA A 31 -10.65 0.77 4.17
N GLY A 32 -9.69 -0.06 4.61
CA GLY A 32 -8.48 -0.35 3.86
C GLY A 32 -8.78 -0.92 2.49
N TRP A 33 -9.60 -1.98 2.44
CA TRP A 33 -10.00 -2.61 1.18
C TRP A 33 -10.67 -1.62 0.23
N ARG A 34 -11.63 -0.82 0.70
CA ARG A 34 -12.32 0.18 -0.12
C ARG A 34 -11.38 1.26 -0.65
N TRP A 35 -10.40 1.69 0.16
CA TRP A 35 -9.43 2.68 -0.29
C TRP A 35 -8.57 2.13 -1.44
N PHE A 36 -7.98 0.94 -1.26
CA PHE A 36 -7.20 0.30 -2.33
C PHE A 36 -8.04 -0.07 -3.55
N ASP A 37 -9.30 -0.44 -3.36
CA ASP A 37 -10.22 -0.71 -4.47
C ASP A 37 -10.46 0.52 -5.32
N ARG A 38 -10.71 1.67 -4.68
CA ARG A 38 -10.87 2.95 -5.36
C ARG A 38 -9.58 3.35 -6.10
N GLU A 39 -8.43 3.36 -5.43
CA GLU A 39 -7.16 3.73 -6.07
C GLU A 39 -6.82 2.79 -7.23
N TYR A 40 -7.05 1.49 -7.06
CA TYR A 40 -6.82 0.49 -8.11
C TYR A 40 -7.75 0.70 -9.33
N ALA A 41 -9.02 1.06 -9.08
CA ALA A 41 -9.96 1.40 -10.14
C ALA A 41 -9.60 2.72 -10.84
N GLU A 42 -9.15 3.73 -10.10
CA GLU A 42 -8.72 5.03 -10.63
C GLU A 42 -7.45 4.95 -11.49
N LEU A 43 -6.56 4.01 -11.19
CA LEU A 43 -5.33 3.78 -11.96
C LEU A 43 -5.58 3.08 -13.31
N ASP A 44 -6.86 2.95 -13.71
CA ASP A 44 -7.34 2.23 -14.89
C ASP A 44 -6.62 0.89 -15.08
N CYS A 45 -6.34 0.22 -13.96
CA CYS A 45 -5.77 -1.13 -13.96
C CYS A 45 -6.90 -2.11 -14.31
N GLN A 46 -7.48 -1.95 -15.50
CA GLN A 46 -8.41 -2.85 -16.15
C GLN A 46 -7.65 -4.11 -16.61
N ALA A 47 -6.88 -4.71 -15.71
CA ALA A 47 -6.66 -6.13 -15.82
C ALA A 47 -8.03 -6.77 -15.57
N SER A 48 -8.78 -6.96 -16.67
CA SER A 48 -9.86 -7.94 -16.79
C SER A 48 -9.47 -9.17 -15.97
N SER A 49 -9.97 -9.25 -14.75
CA SER A 49 -9.86 -10.43 -13.91
C SER A 49 -11.28 -10.78 -13.48
N PRO A 50 -12.00 -11.53 -14.33
CA PRO A 50 -13.21 -12.20 -13.92
C PRO A 50 -12.84 -13.18 -12.80
N VAL A 51 -13.44 -13.03 -11.62
CA VAL A 51 -13.47 -14.08 -10.57
C VAL A 51 -12.09 -14.66 -10.22
N GLY A 52 -11.38 -13.99 -9.33
CA GLY A 52 -10.18 -14.51 -8.69
C GLY A 52 -9.90 -13.73 -7.42
N LYS A 53 -9.62 -14.41 -6.32
CA LYS A 53 -9.36 -13.79 -5.02
C LYS A 53 -8.04 -13.00 -5.09
N VAL A 54 -8.08 -11.73 -5.50
CA VAL A 54 -6.90 -10.86 -5.51
C VAL A 54 -6.40 -10.76 -4.08
N LEU A 55 -5.16 -11.18 -3.85
CA LEU A 55 -4.53 -11.06 -2.54
C LEU A 55 -4.31 -9.60 -2.22
N VAL A 56 -4.52 -9.22 -0.97
CA VAL A 56 -4.32 -7.83 -0.53
C VAL A 56 -2.90 -7.33 -0.82
N ILE A 57 -1.92 -8.24 -0.73
CA ILE A 57 -0.52 -8.04 -1.09
C ILE A 57 -0.38 -7.61 -2.54
N ASP A 58 -1.04 -8.31 -3.46
CA ASP A 58 -0.99 -8.04 -4.89
C ASP A 58 -1.61 -6.68 -5.25
N LYS A 59 -2.72 -6.34 -4.56
CA LYS A 59 -3.39 -5.04 -4.73
C LYS A 59 -2.54 -3.88 -4.22
N ILE A 60 -1.93 -4.04 -3.05
CA ILE A 60 -1.00 -3.06 -2.45
C ILE A 60 0.20 -2.83 -3.39
N LEU A 61 0.81 -3.91 -3.91
CA LEU A 61 1.91 -3.84 -4.88
C LEU A 61 1.49 -3.13 -6.17
N SER A 62 0.34 -3.52 -6.74
CA SER A 62 -0.16 -2.93 -7.97
C SER A 62 -0.40 -1.43 -7.80
N VAL A 63 -1.11 -1.00 -6.75
CA VAL A 63 -1.35 0.43 -6.51
C VAL A 63 -0.04 1.20 -6.39
N ALA A 64 0.96 0.70 -5.67
CA ALA A 64 2.27 1.37 -5.60
C ALA A 64 3.02 1.40 -6.94
N LYS A 65 2.93 0.32 -7.72
CA LYS A 65 3.57 0.22 -9.03
C LYS A 65 2.93 1.17 -10.05
N PHE A 66 1.61 1.22 -10.11
CA PHE A 66 0.86 2.02 -11.09
C PHE A 66 0.79 3.50 -10.70
N SER A 67 0.73 3.83 -9.40
CA SER A 67 0.83 5.23 -8.94
C SER A 67 2.22 5.84 -9.22
N GLY A 68 3.25 4.99 -9.23
CA GLY A 68 4.63 5.41 -9.48
C GLY A 68 5.25 6.19 -8.32
N GLU A 69 6.58 6.28 -8.33
CA GLU A 69 7.35 6.98 -7.29
C GLU A 69 7.03 8.48 -7.21
N SER A 70 6.62 9.09 -8.32
CA SER A 70 6.31 10.51 -8.39
C SER A 70 5.14 10.85 -7.47
N ARG A 71 4.09 10.02 -7.45
CA ARG A 71 2.93 10.25 -6.57
C ARG A 71 3.29 10.14 -5.09
N PHE A 72 4.21 9.24 -4.72
CA PHE A 72 4.74 9.16 -3.36
C PHE A 72 5.58 10.39 -2.97
N THR A 73 6.23 11.02 -3.94
CA THR A 73 7.09 12.20 -3.72
C THR A 73 6.29 13.51 -3.73
N GLU A 74 5.36 13.64 -4.66
CA GLU A 74 4.55 14.85 -4.88
C GLU A 74 3.38 14.95 -3.89
N ASP A 75 2.79 13.82 -3.51
CA ASP A 75 1.62 13.77 -2.63
C ASP A 75 1.91 12.93 -1.37
N ALA A 76 2.60 13.56 -0.41
CA ALA A 76 2.94 12.95 0.86
C ALA A 76 1.71 12.53 1.69
N ALA A 77 0.58 13.24 1.52
CA ALA A 77 -0.66 12.90 2.19
C ALA A 77 -1.25 11.60 1.64
N TRP A 78 -1.26 11.45 0.31
CA TRP A 78 -1.64 10.21 -0.35
C TRP A 78 -0.72 9.05 0.07
N ALA A 79 0.59 9.27 0.10
CA ALA A 79 1.58 8.26 0.50
C ALA A 79 1.39 7.80 1.96
N ALA A 80 1.10 8.72 2.87
CA ALA A 80 0.77 8.40 4.26
C ALA A 80 -0.52 7.56 4.35
N ASN A 81 -1.56 7.89 3.58
CA ASN A 81 -2.80 7.12 3.54
C ASN A 81 -2.55 5.71 2.98
N TYR A 82 -1.78 5.57 1.91
CA TYR A 82 -1.36 4.27 1.37
C TYR A 82 -0.74 3.40 2.47
N ALA A 83 0.23 3.95 3.22
CA ALA A 83 0.91 3.21 4.27
C ALA A 83 -0.02 2.83 5.43
N ARG A 84 -0.94 3.72 5.84
CA ARG A 84 -1.95 3.46 6.87
C ARG A 84 -2.87 2.31 6.50
N HIS A 85 -3.45 2.37 5.31
CA HIS A 85 -4.36 1.34 4.83
C HIS A 85 -3.61 0.01 4.62
N ALA A 86 -2.39 0.04 4.07
CA ALA A 86 -1.58 -1.17 3.89
C ALA A 86 -1.17 -1.81 5.22
N ALA A 87 -0.69 -1.02 6.18
CA ALA A 87 -0.33 -1.51 7.52
C ALA A 87 -1.54 -2.10 8.28
N ARG A 88 -2.75 -1.57 8.01
CA ARG A 88 -3.98 -2.14 8.57
C ARG A 88 -4.34 -3.48 7.96
N LEU A 89 -4.25 -3.57 6.63
CA LEU A 89 -4.61 -4.76 5.87
C LEU A 89 -3.61 -5.92 6.04
N LEU A 90 -2.33 -5.60 6.18
CA LEU A 90 -1.28 -6.61 6.37
C LEU A 90 -1.17 -7.07 7.82
N ASP A 91 -1.55 -6.21 8.77
CA ASP A 91 -1.50 -6.49 10.21
C ASP A 91 -0.14 -7.07 10.64
N ARG A 92 0.94 -6.37 10.27
CA ARG A 92 2.33 -6.70 10.59
C ARG A 92 3.05 -5.52 11.22
N ASP A 93 3.98 -5.81 12.13
CA ASP A 93 4.79 -4.80 12.82
C ASP A 93 5.75 -4.08 11.85
N LYS A 94 6.38 -4.84 10.96
CA LYS A 94 7.26 -4.34 9.91
C LYS A 94 6.84 -4.91 8.57
N VAL A 95 6.79 -4.05 7.57
CA VAL A 95 6.48 -4.42 6.19
C VAL A 95 7.45 -3.69 5.28
N ARG A 96 8.03 -4.41 4.32
CA ARG A 96 8.83 -3.86 3.22
C ARG A 96 8.15 -4.20 1.91
N VAL A 97 7.68 -3.19 1.19
CA VAL A 97 7.04 -3.30 -0.12
C VAL A 97 8.09 -2.96 -1.17
N ASP A 98 8.60 -3.96 -1.88
CA ASP A 98 9.53 -3.79 -2.98
C ASP A 98 8.75 -3.69 -4.30
N VAL A 99 8.59 -2.47 -4.79
CA VAL A 99 7.83 -2.19 -6.02
C VAL A 99 8.60 -2.67 -7.25
N SER A 100 9.93 -2.62 -7.22
CA SER A 100 10.77 -3.01 -8.34
C SER A 100 10.88 -4.52 -8.51
N ASN A 101 10.95 -5.25 -7.41
CA ASN A 101 10.94 -6.70 -7.40
C ASN A 101 9.52 -7.29 -7.31
N ALA A 102 8.49 -6.44 -7.24
CA ALA A 102 7.09 -6.82 -7.05
C ALA A 102 6.90 -7.82 -5.89
N ALA A 103 7.53 -7.55 -4.75
CA ALA A 103 7.58 -8.45 -3.60
C ALA A 103 7.27 -7.70 -2.30
N ILE A 104 6.58 -8.35 -1.36
CA ILE A 104 6.41 -7.83 0.01
C ILE A 104 7.15 -8.74 0.99
N SER A 105 7.91 -8.15 1.90
CA SER A 105 8.60 -8.83 3.01
C SER A 105 8.09 -8.28 4.36
N PHE A 106 8.21 -9.06 5.42
CA PHE A 106 7.79 -8.71 6.78
C PHE A 106 8.87 -9.10 7.80
#